data_AF-A0A957JNN1-F1
#
_entry.id   AF-A0A957JNN1-F1
#
_cell.length_a   1.000
_cell.length_b   1.000
_cell.length_c   1.000
_cell.angle_alpha   90.00
_cell.angle_beta   90.00
_cell.angle_gamma   90.00
#
_symmetry.space_group_name_H-M   'P 1'
#
loop_
_entity.id
_entity.type
_entity.pdbx_description
1 polymer ?
#
loop_
_entity_poly.entity_id
_entity_poly.type
_entity_poly.pdbx_seq_one_letter_code
_entity_poly.pdbx_strand_id
1 'polypeptide(L)'
;MKETVANGCRWIKKYFTIPRSFFVCLFLLLAIWAITLQHCNLVIGNSALALWFTTALINVAPELAGIVIGVVTIDALNEWRQDKELKEFLILDLGGRSNDFAVRAARHLRRRGWLFDVSLRAADLGWAELLGVDLSRADMANANLEKANLAYANLAGARFQGANFNNANLKCANLACANLERALVTSQQLDLAWCLTGAVMPDGTKLRDSGEEITGVDWDREINLTGPTFEEWAALQEIVTSDGEEE
;
A
#
# COMPACT_ATOMS: atom_id res chain seq x y z
N MET A 1 21.49 16.53 18.01
CA MET A 1 21.59 15.06 18.19
C MET A 1 20.80 14.25 17.18
N LYS A 2 19.57 14.64 16.77
CA LYS A 2 18.82 13.91 15.73
C LYS A 2 19.41 14.07 14.31
N GLU A 3 19.92 15.25 13.95
CA GLU A 3 20.54 15.49 12.64
C GLU A 3 21.90 14.80 12.45
N THR A 4 22.71 14.67 13.50
CA THR A 4 24.00 13.97 13.44
C THR A 4 23.84 12.46 13.26
N VAL A 5 22.80 11.86 13.85
CA VAL A 5 22.44 10.45 13.62
C VAL A 5 21.87 10.25 12.21
N ALA A 6 21.03 11.16 11.73
CA ALA A 6 20.49 11.11 10.36
C ALA A 6 21.59 11.24 9.29
N ASN A 7 22.61 12.07 9.54
CA ASN A 7 23.75 12.24 8.64
C ASN A 7 24.74 11.06 8.71
N GLY A 8 24.90 10.43 9.87
CA GLY A 8 25.64 9.17 10.03
C GLY A 8 25.00 8.01 9.26
N CYS A 9 23.67 7.85 9.35
CA CYS A 9 22.94 6.85 8.58
C CYS A 9 23.00 7.09 7.06
N ARG A 10 23.07 8.37 6.62
CA ARG A 10 23.24 8.74 5.20
C ARG A 10 24.64 8.38 4.67
N TRP A 11 25.67 8.52 5.49
CA TRP A 11 27.04 8.11 5.17
C TRP A 11 27.18 6.60 5.05
N ILE A 12 26.55 5.84 5.95
CA ILE A 12 26.55 4.37 5.92
C ILE A 12 25.82 3.84 4.67
N LYS A 13 24.65 4.40 4.32
CA LYS A 13 23.93 4.04 3.08
C LYS A 13 24.72 4.34 1.80
N LYS A 14 25.54 5.40 1.78
CA LYS A 14 26.28 5.83 0.58
C LYS A 14 27.58 5.04 0.34
N TYR A 15 28.21 4.51 1.39
CA TYR A 15 29.48 3.78 1.29
C TYR A 15 29.35 2.26 1.46
N PHE A 16 28.24 1.77 2.03
CA PHE A 16 28.03 0.34 2.30
C PHE A 16 26.83 -0.23 1.52
N THR A 17 26.47 0.36 0.39
CA THR A 17 25.61 -0.29 -0.60
C THR A 17 26.49 -1.11 -1.53
N ILE A 18 27.05 -2.20 -0.99
CA ILE A 18 27.63 -3.24 -1.83
C ILE A 18 26.44 -3.86 -2.58
N PRO A 19 26.37 -3.76 -3.91
CA PRO A 19 25.19 -4.22 -4.63
C PRO A 19 25.00 -5.71 -4.39
N ARG A 20 23.76 -6.18 -4.19
CA ARG A 20 23.44 -7.60 -3.98
C ARG A 20 24.07 -8.51 -5.04
N SER A 21 24.27 -7.99 -6.25
CA SER A 21 24.98 -8.67 -7.35
C SER A 21 26.45 -9.00 -7.03
N PHE A 22 27.15 -8.19 -6.24
CA PHE A 22 28.55 -8.44 -5.87
C PHE A 22 28.69 -9.69 -5.00
N PHE A 23 27.80 -9.87 -4.01
CA PHE A 23 27.83 -11.06 -3.16
C PHE A 23 27.36 -12.31 -3.90
N VAL A 24 26.37 -12.19 -4.79
CA VAL A 24 25.96 -13.27 -5.68
C VAL A 24 27.11 -13.68 -6.59
N CYS A 25 27.83 -12.73 -7.18
CA CYS A 25 29.01 -13.01 -8.00
C CYS A 25 30.15 -13.63 -7.20
N LEU A 26 30.43 -13.14 -5.99
CA LEU A 26 31.47 -13.69 -5.11
C LEU A 26 31.14 -15.14 -4.72
N PHE A 27 29.88 -15.42 -4.38
CA PHE A 27 29.43 -16.76 -4.04
C PHE A 27 29.47 -17.71 -5.24
N LEU A 28 29.04 -17.25 -6.42
CA LEU A 28 29.14 -18.00 -7.67
C LEU A 28 30.60 -18.28 -8.06
N LEU A 29 31.50 -17.32 -7.90
CA LEU A 29 32.92 -17.49 -8.18
C LEU A 29 33.58 -18.49 -7.22
N LEU A 30 33.27 -18.42 -5.92
CA LEU A 30 33.74 -19.38 -4.93
C LEU A 30 33.17 -20.78 -5.18
N ALA A 31 31.90 -20.89 -5.59
CA ALA A 31 31.27 -22.17 -5.93
C ALA A 31 31.87 -22.79 -7.21
N ILE A 32 32.02 -22.01 -8.28
CA ILE A 32 32.67 -22.45 -9.53
C ILE A 32 34.10 -22.89 -9.24
N TRP A 33 34.83 -22.14 -8.42
CA TRP A 33 36.21 -22.46 -8.07
C TRP A 33 36.30 -23.75 -7.22
N ALA A 34 35.40 -23.94 -6.25
CA ALA A 34 35.31 -25.19 -5.48
C ALA A 34 35.00 -26.41 -6.37
N ILE A 35 34.11 -26.28 -7.36
CA ILE A 35 33.80 -27.34 -8.34
C ILE A 35 35.03 -27.66 -9.21
N THR A 36 35.76 -26.64 -9.67
CA THR A 36 37.00 -26.87 -10.45
C THR A 36 38.11 -27.55 -9.62
N LEU A 37 38.23 -27.23 -8.33
CA LEU A 37 39.15 -27.89 -7.41
C LEU A 37 38.76 -29.35 -7.13
N GLN A 38 37.47 -29.65 -6.96
CA GLN A 38 36.96 -31.02 -6.83
C GLN A 38 37.35 -31.88 -8.04
N HIS A 39 37.24 -31.33 -9.25
CA HIS A 39 37.66 -32.01 -10.48
C HIS A 39 39.19 -32.15 -10.59
N CYS A 40 39.98 -31.15 -10.18
CA CYS A 40 41.44 -31.25 -10.16
C CYS A 40 41.96 -32.30 -9.15
N ASN A 41 41.32 -32.43 -7.98
CA ASN A 41 41.72 -33.39 -6.95
C ASN A 41 41.48 -34.85 -7.41
N LEU A 42 40.44 -35.07 -8.23
CA LEU A 42 40.14 -36.34 -8.89
C LEU A 42 41.16 -36.71 -9.99
N VAL A 43 41.83 -35.72 -10.58
CA VAL A 43 42.76 -35.92 -11.71
C VAL A 43 44.23 -35.98 -11.27
N ILE A 44 44.62 -35.26 -10.21
CA ILE A 44 46.04 -35.09 -9.82
C ILE A 44 46.44 -35.98 -8.62
N GLY A 45 45.47 -36.56 -7.90
CA GLY A 45 45.73 -37.38 -6.72
C GLY A 45 46.17 -36.57 -5.49
N ASN A 46 45.97 -37.15 -4.30
CA ASN A 46 46.14 -36.55 -2.96
C ASN A 46 47.52 -35.87 -2.76
N SER A 47 47.64 -34.63 -3.20
CA SER A 47 48.80 -33.78 -2.95
C SER A 47 48.61 -33.02 -1.64
N ALA A 48 49.68 -32.85 -0.86
CA ALA A 48 49.65 -32.13 0.42
C ALA A 48 49.07 -30.70 0.28
N LEU A 49 49.25 -30.12 -0.90
CA LEU A 49 48.72 -28.81 -1.27
C LEU A 49 47.18 -28.84 -1.38
N ALA A 50 46.59 -29.88 -1.99
CA ALA A 50 45.14 -30.04 -2.05
C ALA A 50 44.52 -30.23 -0.64
N LEU A 51 45.19 -30.99 0.24
CA LEU A 51 44.73 -31.19 1.61
C LEU A 51 44.73 -29.86 2.40
N TRP A 52 45.86 -29.12 2.34
CA TRP A 52 45.99 -27.81 3.00
C TRP A 52 44.90 -26.83 2.55
N PHE A 53 44.61 -26.77 1.24
CA PHE A 53 43.55 -25.89 0.72
C PHE A 53 42.15 -26.32 1.16
N THR A 54 41.84 -27.62 1.20
CA THR A 54 40.54 -28.08 1.72
C THR A 54 40.34 -27.74 3.19
N THR A 55 41.39 -27.87 4.01
CA THR A 55 41.35 -27.47 5.42
C THR A 55 41.19 -25.95 5.57
N ALA A 56 41.89 -25.16 4.75
CA ALA A 56 41.75 -23.71 4.74
C ALA A 56 40.33 -23.27 4.34
N LEU A 57 39.74 -23.90 3.32
CA LEU A 57 38.37 -23.62 2.88
C LEU A 57 37.33 -23.98 3.94
N ILE A 58 37.44 -25.13 4.59
CA ILE A 58 36.52 -25.54 5.67
C ILE A 58 36.57 -24.55 6.83
N ASN A 59 37.71 -23.94 7.10
CA ASN A 59 37.85 -22.96 8.18
C ASN A 59 37.32 -21.57 7.79
N VAL A 60 37.53 -21.13 6.55
CA VAL A 60 37.17 -19.77 6.10
C VAL A 60 35.74 -19.66 5.56
N ALA A 61 35.23 -20.72 4.90
CA ALA A 61 33.91 -20.72 4.30
C ALA A 61 32.76 -20.46 5.30
N PRO A 62 32.71 -21.06 6.51
CA PRO A 62 31.63 -20.79 7.45
C PRO A 62 31.66 -19.34 7.98
N GLU A 63 32.84 -18.73 8.14
CA GLU A 63 32.95 -17.32 8.52
C GLU A 63 32.41 -16.39 7.44
N LEU A 64 32.79 -16.63 6.17
CA LEU A 64 32.28 -15.87 5.03
C LEU A 64 30.77 -16.05 4.85
N ALA A 65 30.26 -17.27 5.01
CA ALA A 65 28.83 -17.55 4.97
C ALA A 65 28.07 -16.79 6.08
N GLY A 66 28.61 -16.77 7.30
CA GLY A 66 28.06 -16.00 8.42
C GLY A 66 27.98 -14.51 8.12
N ILE A 67 29.03 -13.93 7.51
CA ILE A 67 29.04 -12.50 7.10
C ILE A 67 27.99 -12.24 6.02
N VAL A 68 27.91 -13.08 4.99
CA VAL A 68 26.93 -12.91 3.90
C VAL A 68 25.50 -13.00 4.43
N ILE A 69 25.20 -13.98 5.28
CA ILE A 69 23.89 -14.10 5.94
C ILE A 69 23.62 -12.87 6.79
N GLY A 70 24.60 -12.40 7.56
CA GLY A 70 24.50 -11.18 8.37
C GLY A 70 24.15 -9.94 7.53
N VAL A 71 24.85 -9.71 6.43
CA VAL A 71 24.59 -8.56 5.54
C VAL A 71 23.22 -8.67 4.88
N VAL A 72 22.86 -9.84 4.34
CA VAL A 72 21.56 -10.06 3.69
C VAL A 72 20.42 -9.89 4.69
N THR A 73 20.57 -10.40 5.91
CA THR A 73 19.55 -10.24 6.97
C THR A 73 19.44 -8.78 7.41
N ILE A 74 20.55 -8.06 7.57
CA ILE A 74 20.54 -6.61 7.88
C ILE A 74 19.84 -5.82 6.77
N ASP A 75 20.12 -6.11 5.50
CA ASP A 75 19.48 -5.43 4.37
C ASP A 75 17.97 -5.70 4.33
N ALA A 76 17.56 -6.95 4.51
CA ALA A 76 16.14 -7.33 4.56
C ALA A 76 15.43 -6.65 5.74
N LEU A 77 16.07 -6.58 6.92
CA LEU A 77 15.54 -5.86 8.08
C LEU A 77 15.43 -4.35 7.83
N ASN A 78 16.38 -3.77 7.10
CA ASN A 78 16.38 -2.35 6.77
C ASN A 78 15.31 -1.99 5.75
N GLU A 79 15.08 -2.83 4.74
CA GLU A 79 13.97 -2.67 3.79
C GLU A 79 12.62 -2.80 4.49
N TRP A 80 12.45 -3.81 5.34
CA TRP A 80 11.22 -4.01 6.11
C TRP A 80 10.92 -2.80 7.01
N ARG A 81 11.95 -2.24 7.67
CA ARG A 81 11.79 -1.04 8.49
C ARG A 81 11.34 0.15 7.66
N GLN A 82 11.95 0.37 6.49
CA GLN A 82 11.62 1.50 5.62
C GLN A 82 10.20 1.39 5.05
N ASP A 83 9.76 0.20 4.67
CA ASP A 83 8.39 0.00 4.18
C ASP A 83 7.36 0.27 5.29
N LYS A 84 7.66 -0.09 6.54
CA LYS A 84 6.80 0.23 7.69
C LYS A 84 6.71 1.74 7.94
N GLU A 85 7.85 2.43 7.98
CA GLU A 85 7.90 3.89 8.17
C GLU A 85 7.19 4.63 7.03
N LEU A 86 7.39 4.20 5.79
CA LEU A 86 6.72 4.79 4.62
C LEU A 86 5.21 4.58 4.68
N LYS A 87 4.77 3.39 5.10
CA LYS A 87 3.34 3.07 5.25
C LYS A 87 2.68 3.98 6.28
N GLU A 88 3.28 4.13 7.45
CA GLU A 88 2.77 5.04 8.49
C GLU A 88 2.75 6.50 8.02
N PHE A 89 3.79 6.94 7.31
CA PHE A 89 3.85 8.28 6.73
C PHE A 89 2.74 8.52 5.70
N LEU A 90 2.50 7.58 4.79
CA LEU A 90 1.45 7.72 3.77
C LEU A 90 0.04 7.71 4.37
N ILE A 91 -0.19 6.95 5.45
CA ILE A 91 -1.47 6.96 6.18
C ILE A 91 -1.68 8.32 6.87
N LEU A 92 -0.62 8.91 7.42
CA LEU A 92 -0.68 10.25 7.99
C LEU A 92 -0.97 11.31 6.91
N ASP A 93 -0.32 11.23 5.75
CA ASP A 93 -0.55 12.13 4.62
C ASP A 93 -1.97 12.00 4.05
N LEU A 94 -2.54 10.79 4.05
CA LEU A 94 -3.96 10.58 3.71
C LEU A 94 -4.90 11.33 4.68
N GLY A 95 -4.55 11.39 5.98
CA GLY A 95 -5.31 12.12 7.00
C GLY A 95 -5.08 13.63 6.98
N GLY A 96 -4.26 14.14 6.06
CA GLY A 96 -3.91 15.55 5.98
C GLY A 96 -5.04 16.45 5.48
N ARG A 97 -4.92 17.76 5.75
CA ARG A 97 -5.85 18.80 5.29
C ARG A 97 -5.62 19.26 3.84
N SER A 98 -4.90 18.48 3.04
CA SER A 98 -4.52 18.91 1.69
C SER A 98 -4.73 17.77 0.70
N ASN A 99 -5.59 18.05 -0.28
CA ASN A 99 -6.01 17.10 -1.32
C ASN A 99 -4.82 16.55 -2.13
N ASP A 100 -3.86 17.39 -2.52
CA ASP A 100 -2.72 16.95 -3.33
C ASP A 100 -1.81 15.93 -2.61
N PHE A 101 -1.69 16.04 -1.28
CA PHE A 101 -1.00 15.02 -0.49
C PHE A 101 -1.82 13.72 -0.39
N ALA A 102 -3.11 13.83 -0.12
CA ALA A 102 -4.04 12.71 -0.06
C ALA A 102 -4.08 11.90 -1.38
N VAL A 103 -4.23 12.55 -2.53
CA VAL A 103 -4.26 11.89 -3.85
C VAL A 103 -2.95 11.17 -4.14
N ARG A 104 -1.81 11.80 -3.84
CA ARG A 104 -0.50 11.16 -4.00
C ARG A 104 -0.35 9.97 -3.06
N ALA A 105 -0.73 10.12 -1.80
CA ALA A 105 -0.66 9.07 -0.81
C ALA A 105 -1.52 7.85 -1.21
N ALA A 106 -2.77 8.08 -1.61
CA ALA A 106 -3.67 7.04 -2.11
C ALA A 106 -3.07 6.29 -3.32
N ARG A 107 -2.49 7.02 -4.28
CA ARG A 107 -1.84 6.41 -5.46
C ARG A 107 -0.65 5.54 -5.07
N HIS A 108 0.17 5.98 -4.11
CA HIS A 108 1.29 5.19 -3.61
C HIS A 108 0.83 3.93 -2.86
N LEU A 109 -0.17 4.06 -2.00
CA LEU A 109 -0.77 2.95 -1.27
C LEU A 109 -1.40 1.93 -2.23
N ARG A 110 -2.08 2.38 -3.29
CA ARG A 110 -2.65 1.52 -4.32
C ARG A 110 -1.58 0.73 -5.06
N ARG A 111 -0.50 1.39 -5.50
CA ARG A 111 0.61 0.74 -6.21
C ARG A 111 1.32 -0.32 -5.37
N ARG A 112 1.39 -0.12 -4.05
CA ARG A 112 1.97 -1.07 -3.09
C ARG A 112 0.98 -2.15 -2.63
N GLY A 113 -0.30 -2.01 -2.95
CA GLY A 113 -1.37 -2.92 -2.48
C GLY A 113 -1.77 -2.72 -1.02
N TRP A 114 -1.32 -1.65 -0.36
CA TRP A 114 -1.58 -1.40 1.07
C TRP A 114 -3.00 -0.90 1.36
N LEU A 115 -3.73 -0.46 0.33
CA LEU A 115 -5.15 -0.09 0.46
C LEU A 115 -6.04 -1.28 0.84
N PHE A 116 -5.76 -2.46 0.27
CA PHE A 116 -6.56 -3.67 0.48
C PHE A 116 -6.12 -4.46 1.72
N ASP A 117 -4.96 -4.10 2.27
CA ASP A 117 -4.42 -4.69 3.49
C ASP A 117 -5.08 -4.04 4.72
N VAL A 118 -4.98 -4.69 5.87
CA VAL A 118 -5.56 -4.29 7.18
C VAL A 118 -5.00 -2.95 7.70
N SER A 119 -4.10 -2.33 6.93
CA SER A 119 -3.37 -1.09 7.17
C SER A 119 -4.22 0.11 7.56
N LEU A 120 -5.37 0.29 6.93
CA LEU A 120 -6.21 1.48 7.10
C LEU A 120 -7.33 1.25 8.13
N ARG A 121 -7.39 0.05 8.73
CA ARG A 121 -8.34 -0.21 9.80
C ARG A 121 -8.02 0.64 11.01
N ALA A 122 -9.06 1.28 11.57
CA ALA A 122 -8.93 2.22 12.68
C ALA A 122 -7.96 3.39 12.41
N ALA A 123 -7.67 3.71 11.15
CA ALA A 123 -6.89 4.91 10.82
C ALA A 123 -7.68 6.17 11.21
N ASP A 124 -6.96 7.16 11.73
CA ASP A 124 -7.53 8.47 12.01
C ASP A 124 -7.38 9.37 10.78
N LEU A 125 -8.48 9.51 10.04
CA LEU A 125 -8.64 10.33 8.85
C LEU A 125 -9.66 11.45 9.12
N GLY A 126 -9.84 11.83 10.40
CA GLY A 126 -10.72 12.92 10.77
C GLY A 126 -10.24 14.23 10.15
N TRP A 127 -11.17 15.01 9.59
CA TRP A 127 -10.89 16.29 8.90
C TRP A 127 -9.99 16.16 7.66
N ALA A 128 -9.81 14.96 7.12
CA ALA A 128 -9.01 14.74 5.92
C ALA A 128 -9.68 15.36 4.68
N GLU A 129 -8.86 15.95 3.80
CA GLU A 129 -9.31 16.44 2.48
C GLU A 129 -9.05 15.36 1.42
N LEU A 130 -10.07 14.55 1.12
CA LEU A 130 -10.03 13.37 0.25
C LEU A 130 -10.88 13.55 -1.02
N LEU A 131 -10.99 14.79 -1.51
CA LEU A 131 -11.84 15.13 -2.66
C LEU A 131 -11.32 14.50 -3.96
N GLY A 132 -12.15 13.66 -4.60
CA GLY A 132 -11.79 12.95 -5.83
C GLY A 132 -10.79 11.80 -5.67
N VAL A 133 -10.46 11.40 -4.43
CA VAL A 133 -9.46 10.35 -4.18
C VAL A 133 -10.02 8.97 -4.54
N ASP A 134 -9.19 8.14 -5.16
CA ASP A 134 -9.51 6.74 -5.44
C ASP A 134 -9.06 5.82 -4.29
N LEU A 135 -10.02 5.39 -3.47
CA LEU A 135 -9.86 4.41 -2.39
C LEU A 135 -10.72 3.16 -2.64
N SER A 136 -10.98 2.81 -3.90
CA SER A 136 -11.78 1.65 -4.25
C SER A 136 -11.24 0.39 -3.58
N ARG A 137 -12.13 -0.44 -3.02
CA ARG A 137 -11.84 -1.70 -2.31
C ARG A 137 -10.93 -1.57 -1.10
N ALA A 138 -10.67 -0.36 -0.60
CA ALA A 138 -9.82 -0.18 0.58
C ALA A 138 -10.47 -0.77 1.84
N ASP A 139 -9.66 -1.30 2.76
CA ASP A 139 -10.11 -1.83 4.05
C ASP A 139 -9.93 -0.78 5.16
N MET A 140 -11.00 -0.02 5.42
CA MET A 140 -11.06 1.08 6.39
C MET A 140 -12.04 0.76 7.53
N ALA A 141 -12.16 -0.51 7.92
CA ALA A 141 -13.03 -0.90 9.02
C ALA A 141 -12.63 -0.19 10.33
N ASN A 142 -13.62 0.34 11.05
CA ASN A 142 -13.47 1.17 12.25
C ASN A 142 -12.63 2.46 12.08
N ALA A 143 -12.35 2.90 10.85
CA ALA A 143 -11.63 4.16 10.62
C ALA A 143 -12.44 5.37 11.11
N ASN A 144 -11.74 6.41 11.57
CA ASN A 144 -12.34 7.68 11.92
C ASN A 144 -12.29 8.62 10.71
N LEU A 145 -13.44 8.95 10.13
CA LEU A 145 -13.61 9.88 9.00
C LEU A 145 -14.49 11.07 9.40
N GLU A 146 -14.53 11.39 10.70
CA GLU A 146 -15.32 12.53 11.20
C GLU A 146 -14.91 13.82 10.48
N LYS A 147 -15.90 14.53 9.91
CA LYS A 147 -15.70 15.78 9.14
C LYS A 147 -14.74 15.67 7.95
N ALA A 148 -14.42 14.47 7.48
CA ALA A 148 -13.61 14.29 6.28
C ALA A 148 -14.38 14.75 5.03
N ASN A 149 -13.67 15.35 4.08
CA ASN A 149 -14.23 15.73 2.79
C ASN A 149 -13.95 14.65 1.75
N LEU A 150 -14.93 13.78 1.49
CA LEU A 150 -14.89 12.66 0.54
C LEU A 150 -15.70 12.95 -0.72
N ALA A 151 -15.98 14.22 -1.02
CA ALA A 151 -16.76 14.57 -2.19
C ALA A 151 -16.08 14.06 -3.47
N TYR A 152 -16.86 13.45 -4.36
CA TYR A 152 -16.39 12.81 -5.60
C TYR A 152 -15.37 11.67 -5.42
N ALA A 153 -15.14 11.19 -4.19
CA ALA A 153 -14.21 10.08 -3.96
C ALA A 153 -14.75 8.77 -4.55
N ASN A 154 -13.85 7.94 -5.08
CA ASN A 154 -14.19 6.58 -5.51
C ASN A 154 -13.98 5.61 -4.35
N LEU A 155 -15.06 5.16 -3.73
CA LEU A 155 -15.08 4.25 -2.59
C LEU A 155 -15.70 2.89 -2.95
N ALA A 156 -15.78 2.56 -4.25
CA ALA A 156 -16.43 1.35 -4.72
C ALA A 156 -15.78 0.09 -4.12
N GLY A 157 -16.59 -0.77 -3.51
CA GLY A 157 -16.16 -2.01 -2.86
C GLY A 157 -15.38 -1.82 -1.55
N ALA A 158 -15.24 -0.60 -1.04
CA ALA A 158 -14.50 -0.33 0.19
C ALA A 158 -15.22 -0.90 1.43
N ARG A 159 -14.44 -1.28 2.45
CA ARG A 159 -14.96 -1.83 3.71
C ARG A 159 -14.87 -0.77 4.80
N PHE A 160 -16.02 -0.34 5.29
CA PHE A 160 -16.20 0.70 6.30
C PHE A 160 -16.98 0.20 7.53
N GLN A 161 -16.92 -1.10 7.80
CA GLN A 161 -17.62 -1.71 8.93
C GLN A 161 -17.25 -0.98 10.23
N GLY A 162 -18.23 -0.39 10.92
CA GLY A 162 -18.00 0.37 12.16
C GLY A 162 -17.24 1.70 12.01
N ALA A 163 -17.03 2.20 10.79
CA ALA A 163 -16.34 3.48 10.57
C ALA A 163 -17.20 4.68 11.01
N ASN A 164 -16.55 5.77 11.43
CA ASN A 164 -17.23 7.00 11.85
C ASN A 164 -17.24 8.03 10.71
N PHE A 165 -18.41 8.33 10.15
CA PHE A 165 -18.61 9.36 9.11
C PHE A 165 -19.36 10.58 9.62
N ASN A 166 -19.43 10.81 10.94
CA ASN A 166 -20.15 11.96 11.49
C ASN A 166 -19.68 13.27 10.84
N ASN A 167 -20.61 14.02 10.25
CA ASN A 167 -20.36 15.27 9.53
C ASN A 167 -19.38 15.19 8.34
N ALA A 168 -19.06 13.99 7.84
CA ALA A 168 -18.29 13.83 6.61
C ALA A 168 -19.09 14.29 5.38
N ASN A 169 -18.40 14.82 4.37
CA ASN A 169 -19.01 15.20 3.10
C ASN A 169 -18.86 14.05 2.09
N LEU A 170 -19.96 13.36 1.77
CA LEU A 170 -20.01 12.25 0.80
C LEU A 170 -20.66 12.65 -0.53
N LYS A 171 -20.75 13.95 -0.82
CA LYS A 171 -21.40 14.46 -2.04
C LYS A 171 -20.78 13.85 -3.30
N CYS A 172 -21.62 13.23 -4.12
CA CYS A 172 -21.24 12.54 -5.36
C CYS A 172 -20.16 11.46 -5.18
N ALA A 173 -19.97 10.91 -3.97
CA ALA A 173 -19.05 9.79 -3.75
C ALA A 173 -19.61 8.50 -4.35
N ASN A 174 -18.74 7.66 -4.92
CA ASN A 174 -19.12 6.34 -5.43
C ASN A 174 -18.98 5.30 -4.31
N LEU A 175 -20.09 4.83 -3.74
CA LEU A 175 -20.17 3.82 -2.70
C LEU A 175 -20.68 2.46 -3.22
N ALA A 176 -20.64 2.23 -4.54
CA ALA A 176 -21.06 0.96 -5.12
C ALA A 176 -20.37 -0.23 -4.43
N CYS A 177 -21.12 -1.22 -3.98
CA CYS A 177 -20.65 -2.43 -3.31
C CYS A 177 -19.84 -2.17 -2.02
N ALA A 178 -19.88 -0.95 -1.48
CA ALA A 178 -19.20 -0.63 -0.23
C ALA A 178 -19.93 -1.28 0.95
N ASN A 179 -19.18 -1.70 1.97
CA ASN A 179 -19.76 -2.23 3.19
C ASN A 179 -19.75 -1.18 4.29
N LEU A 180 -20.91 -0.59 4.59
CA LEU A 180 -21.13 0.42 5.63
C LEU A 180 -21.79 -0.17 6.89
N GLU A 181 -21.80 -1.50 7.06
CA GLU A 181 -22.44 -2.16 8.20
C GLU A 181 -21.96 -1.56 9.53
N ARG A 182 -22.89 -1.13 10.39
CA ARG A 182 -22.63 -0.47 11.68
C ARG A 182 -21.81 0.83 11.58
N ALA A 183 -21.63 1.40 10.40
CA ALA A 183 -20.99 2.71 10.25
C ALA A 183 -21.87 3.81 10.84
N LEU A 184 -21.25 4.82 11.44
CA LEU A 184 -21.94 6.01 11.94
C LEU A 184 -22.07 7.02 10.81
N VAL A 185 -23.16 6.91 10.05
CA VAL A 185 -23.51 7.81 8.93
C VAL A 185 -24.99 8.17 9.02
N THR A 186 -25.34 9.39 8.65
CA THR A 186 -26.73 9.85 8.61
C THR A 186 -27.33 9.62 7.22
N SER A 187 -28.67 9.43 7.14
CA SER A 187 -29.36 9.23 5.85
C SER A 187 -29.11 10.37 4.87
N GLN A 188 -29.13 11.62 5.35
CA GLN A 188 -28.86 12.82 4.54
C GLN A 188 -27.49 12.79 3.86
N GLN A 189 -26.47 12.19 4.49
CA GLN A 189 -25.14 12.07 3.88
C GLN A 189 -25.11 11.02 2.78
N LEU A 190 -25.89 9.93 2.92
CA LEU A 190 -26.00 8.88 1.90
C LEU A 190 -26.85 9.32 0.71
N ASP A 191 -27.87 10.16 0.94
CA ASP A 191 -28.71 10.72 -0.14
C ASP A 191 -27.91 11.57 -1.14
N LEU A 192 -26.76 12.10 -0.71
CA LEU A 192 -25.86 12.89 -1.55
C LEU A 192 -24.84 12.03 -2.31
N ALA A 193 -24.74 10.74 -2.04
CA ALA A 193 -23.83 9.84 -2.74
C ALA A 193 -24.27 9.63 -4.20
N TRP A 194 -23.31 9.42 -5.09
CA TRP A 194 -23.60 9.18 -6.51
C TRP A 194 -24.22 7.80 -6.76
N CYS A 195 -23.72 6.79 -6.05
CA CYS A 195 -24.00 5.40 -6.36
C CYS A 195 -23.87 4.56 -5.08
N LEU A 196 -24.92 3.82 -4.74
CA LEU A 196 -25.00 2.91 -3.56
C LEU A 196 -25.25 1.46 -3.99
N THR A 197 -24.95 1.14 -5.24
CA THR A 197 -25.37 -0.11 -5.89
C THR A 197 -24.64 -1.30 -5.31
N GLY A 198 -25.37 -2.26 -4.75
CA GLY A 198 -24.81 -3.40 -4.02
C GLY A 198 -24.19 -3.04 -2.67
N ALA A 199 -24.32 -1.80 -2.19
CA ALA A 199 -23.77 -1.39 -0.90
C ALA A 199 -24.51 -2.05 0.27
N VAL A 200 -23.78 -2.42 1.31
CA VAL A 200 -24.36 -2.83 2.60
C VAL A 200 -24.54 -1.57 3.44
N MET A 201 -25.77 -1.26 3.82
CA MET A 201 -26.14 -0.11 4.63
C MET A 201 -25.78 -0.32 6.11
N PRO A 202 -25.82 0.75 6.94
CA PRO A 202 -25.49 0.66 8.36
C PRO A 202 -26.34 -0.32 9.18
N ASP A 203 -27.59 -0.54 8.77
CA ASP A 203 -28.52 -1.51 9.35
C ASP A 203 -28.27 -2.96 8.89
N GLY A 204 -27.33 -3.16 7.95
CA GLY A 204 -27.00 -4.45 7.36
C GLY A 204 -27.80 -4.81 6.10
N THR A 205 -28.73 -3.96 5.65
CA THR A 205 -29.47 -4.17 4.41
C THR A 205 -28.57 -3.96 3.19
N LYS A 206 -28.83 -4.66 2.08
CA LYS A 206 -28.09 -4.48 0.83
C LYS A 206 -28.96 -3.80 -0.20
N LEU A 207 -28.48 -2.74 -0.84
CA LEU A 207 -29.26 -1.96 -1.83
C LEU A 207 -28.90 -2.28 -3.27
N ARG A 208 -29.84 -2.09 -4.20
CA ARG A 208 -29.62 -2.05 -5.67
C ARG A 208 -29.56 -0.61 -6.20
N ASP A 209 -29.20 -0.43 -7.48
CA ASP A 209 -29.34 0.78 -8.33
C ASP A 209 -30.61 1.60 -8.11
N SER A 210 -31.70 0.99 -7.67
CA SER A 210 -33.00 1.62 -7.43
C SER A 210 -33.26 2.03 -5.97
N GLY A 211 -32.35 1.79 -5.03
CA GLY A 211 -32.63 1.91 -3.59
C GLY A 211 -33.50 0.77 -3.03
N GLU A 212 -33.70 -0.30 -3.79
CA GLU A 212 -34.44 -1.49 -3.37
C GLU A 212 -33.52 -2.49 -2.64
N GLU A 213 -34.06 -3.13 -1.60
CA GLU A 213 -33.37 -4.15 -0.82
C GLU A 213 -33.19 -5.45 -1.62
N ILE A 214 -31.98 -6.02 -1.60
CA ILE A 214 -31.66 -7.25 -2.31
C ILE A 214 -31.52 -8.41 -1.34
N THR A 215 -32.34 -9.44 -1.51
CA THR A 215 -32.14 -10.75 -0.88
C THR A 215 -31.59 -11.74 -1.92
N GLY A 216 -30.40 -12.32 -1.65
CA GLY A 216 -29.94 -13.55 -2.33
C GLY A 216 -29.24 -13.44 -3.69
N VAL A 217 -28.44 -12.41 -3.97
CA VAL A 217 -27.67 -12.29 -5.24
C VAL A 217 -26.15 -12.42 -5.00
N ASP A 218 -25.44 -13.06 -5.93
CA ASP A 218 -23.99 -13.31 -5.95
C ASP A 218 -23.27 -12.22 -6.78
N TRP A 219 -22.48 -11.38 -6.10
CA TRP A 219 -21.99 -10.08 -6.61
C TRP A 219 -20.53 -10.09 -7.07
N ASP A 220 -19.84 -11.23 -6.99
CA ASP A 220 -18.43 -11.35 -7.41
C ASP A 220 -18.22 -11.07 -8.92
N ARG A 221 -19.31 -10.99 -9.69
CA ARG A 221 -19.30 -10.81 -11.15
C ARG A 221 -19.48 -9.37 -11.65
N GLU A 222 -19.88 -8.42 -10.80
CA GLU A 222 -20.35 -7.08 -11.23
C GLU A 222 -19.50 -5.90 -10.69
N ILE A 223 -18.31 -6.18 -10.15
CA ILE A 223 -17.41 -5.21 -9.51
C ILE A 223 -16.60 -4.36 -10.52
N ASN A 224 -17.13 -4.10 -11.72
CA ASN A 224 -16.45 -3.36 -12.80
C ASN A 224 -17.18 -2.08 -13.25
N LEU A 225 -18.11 -1.57 -12.45
CA LEU A 225 -18.63 -0.21 -12.63
C LEU A 225 -17.57 0.79 -12.13
N THR A 226 -16.54 1.03 -12.95
CA THR A 226 -15.66 2.17 -12.80
C THR A 226 -16.52 3.42 -13.01
N GLY A 227 -16.87 4.09 -11.91
CA GLY A 227 -17.47 5.43 -11.98
C GLY A 227 -16.53 6.39 -12.71
N PRO A 228 -17.05 7.52 -13.23
CA PRO A 228 -16.23 8.47 -13.97
C PRO A 228 -15.07 8.97 -13.10
N THR A 229 -13.91 9.15 -13.71
CA THR A 229 -12.73 9.73 -13.06
C THR A 229 -13.01 11.16 -12.62
N PHE A 230 -12.27 11.66 -11.63
CA PHE A 230 -12.38 13.06 -11.17
C PHE A 230 -12.28 14.07 -12.33
N GLU A 231 -11.52 13.76 -13.39
CA GLU A 231 -11.40 14.59 -14.59
C GLU A 231 -12.69 14.62 -15.43
N GLU A 232 -13.39 13.49 -15.56
CA GLU A 232 -14.71 13.43 -16.24
C GLU A 232 -15.78 14.18 -15.43
N TRP A 233 -15.68 14.18 -14.09
CA TRP A 233 -16.56 14.96 -13.22
C TRP A 233 -16.25 16.46 -13.21
N ALA A 234 -14.97 16.84 -13.20
CA ALA A 234 -14.53 18.22 -13.29
C ALA A 234 -14.91 18.84 -14.65
N ALA A 235 -14.79 18.08 -15.73
CA ALA A 235 -15.24 18.49 -17.07
C ALA A 235 -16.77 18.69 -17.15
N LEU A 236 -17.55 17.88 -16.42
CA LEU A 236 -19.01 18.04 -16.34
C LEU A 236 -19.43 19.28 -15.52
N GLN A 237 -18.59 19.78 -14.61
CA GLN A 237 -18.86 21.04 -13.88
C GLN A 237 -18.55 22.29 -14.71
N GLU A 238 -17.59 22.25 -15.63
CA GLU A 238 -17.28 23.38 -16.53
C GLU A 238 -18.44 23.69 -17.51
N ILE A 239 -19.27 22.69 -17.81
CA ILE A 239 -20.49 22.81 -18.64
C ILE A 239 -21.67 23.41 -17.84
N VAL A 240 -21.66 23.32 -16.49
CA VAL A 240 -22.74 23.89 -15.65
C VAL A 240 -22.43 25.33 -15.21
N THR A 241 -21.19 25.80 -15.37
CA THR A 241 -20.80 27.19 -15.07
C THR A 241 -20.86 28.15 -16.26
N SER A 242 -21.17 27.69 -17.48
CA SER A 242 -21.26 28.58 -18.66
C SER A 242 -22.65 29.17 -18.96
N ASP A 243 -23.71 28.72 -18.28
CA ASP A 243 -25.09 29.14 -18.59
C ASP A 243 -25.69 30.05 -17.50
N GLY A 244 -24.86 30.87 -16.84
CA GLY A 244 -25.27 31.63 -15.65
C GLY A 244 -24.78 33.09 -15.54
N GLU A 245 -24.21 33.68 -16.59
CA GLU A 245 -23.91 35.13 -16.62
C GLU A 245 -24.27 35.72 -18.00
N GLU A 246 -25.56 35.92 -18.23
CA GLU A 246 -26.06 37.00 -19.09
C GLU A 246 -27.11 37.81 -18.30
N GLU A 247 -26.64 38.83 -17.58
CA GLU A 247 -27.37 40.10 -17.37
C GLU A 247 -26.54 41.24 -17.96
#